data_AF-A0A3A0CIB6-F1
#
_entry.id   AF-A0A3A0CIB6-F1
#
_cell.length_a   1.000
_cell.length_b   1.000
_cell.length_c   1.000
_cell.angle_alpha   90.00
_cell.angle_beta   90.00
_cell.angle_gamma   90.00
#
_symmetry.space_group_name_H-M   'P 1'
#
loop_
_entity.id
_entity.type
_entity.pdbx_description
1 polymer ?
#
loop_
_entity_poly.entity_id
_entity_poly.type
_entity_poly.pdbx_seq_one_letter_code
_entity_poly.pdbx_strand_id
1 'polypeptide(L)'
;MRRARATWNSLSLRRTGAANARAGCVPCAVFAVAFGLLVESTAGGHPISVSRGVVTVEASRVVATIRVSGEELVHGAPAYHDRGGLDAARLRGIFDEKAAELIQSIVLRGADGARLAGRLTGARLTDADGASLDPQGLRRVRAEYWIEYRLSAPPRILTFRQEPAAGPAGLPTQYALLVRQSPAQRERTIRLSAGGNAETLEFEWPGGPEAAEPVGQDSLEQHLAQHRFEAVQAVIRLEGHRIELEVHVPLPLMETWVPVPRHDADFVEIAEQTAAAPRLERVLNQCASVSLNGQARTADSIRLCFLGPCDTGVDTACAPARLGAWTARVGAVIEFGAAEGLQAADITWRLFNGAVLTAESLVIDGPTRRLHPFSTYEPTLHVVRP
;
A
#
# COMPACT_ATOMS: atom_id res chain seq x y z
N MET A 1 -28.47 -45.98 45.46
CA MET A 1 -28.78 -47.36 45.03
C MET A 1 -28.55 -47.49 43.53
N ARG A 2 -27.72 -48.47 43.12
CA ARG A 2 -27.65 -49.26 41.85
C ARG A 2 -27.93 -48.53 40.51
N ARG A 3 -26.94 -48.46 39.59
CA ARG A 3 -26.66 -49.42 38.47
C ARG A 3 -27.89 -49.68 37.58
N ALA A 4 -27.85 -49.82 36.26
CA ALA A 4 -26.86 -49.72 35.16
C ALA A 4 -27.60 -50.22 33.89
N ARG A 5 -27.09 -49.84 32.70
CA ARG A 5 -27.02 -50.65 31.44
C ARG A 5 -28.33 -51.12 30.75
N ALA A 6 -28.54 -50.74 29.48
CA ALA A 6 -28.19 -51.44 28.21
C ALA A 6 -29.52 -51.75 27.47
N THR A 7 -29.70 -51.85 26.15
CA THR A 7 -29.05 -52.53 25.01
C THR A 7 -29.73 -51.98 23.72
N TRP A 8 -29.06 -51.65 22.60
CA TRP A 8 -28.68 -52.49 21.44
C TRP A 8 -29.73 -53.45 20.83
N ASN A 9 -30.04 -53.24 19.53
CA ASN A 9 -30.39 -54.21 18.46
C ASN A 9 -30.53 -53.40 17.14
N SER A 10 -29.67 -53.47 16.13
CA SER A 10 -29.36 -54.53 15.14
C SER A 10 -30.43 -54.74 14.05
N LEU A 11 -30.08 -54.44 12.79
CA LEU A 11 -30.62 -55.12 11.61
C LEU A 11 -29.58 -55.20 10.48
N SER A 12 -29.21 -56.46 10.24
CA SER A 12 -28.54 -57.18 9.15
C SER A 12 -29.10 -56.93 7.72
N LEU A 13 -28.54 -57.34 6.57
CA LEU A 13 -27.32 -58.05 6.10
C LEU A 13 -27.32 -58.06 4.54
N ARG A 14 -26.13 -57.96 3.93
CA ARG A 14 -25.55 -58.67 2.75
C ARG A 14 -26.19 -58.71 1.34
N ARG A 15 -25.33 -58.45 0.34
CA ARG A 15 -24.95 -59.34 -0.81
C ARG A 15 -23.60 -58.84 -1.41
N THR A 16 -22.49 -59.56 -1.24
CA THR A 16 -21.79 -60.49 -2.17
C THR A 16 -21.16 -59.87 -3.43
N GLY A 17 -19.84 -60.07 -3.61
CA GLY A 17 -19.15 -59.94 -4.90
C GLY A 17 -17.65 -59.71 -4.76
N ALA A 18 -16.82 -60.57 -5.35
CA ALA A 18 -15.42 -60.77 -5.03
C ALA A 18 -14.42 -60.10 -5.99
N ALA A 19 -13.21 -59.88 -5.46
CA ALA A 19 -11.88 -60.05 -6.06
C ALA A 19 -11.34 -59.07 -7.13
N ASN A 20 -10.09 -58.66 -6.82
CA ASN A 20 -8.92 -58.46 -7.68
C ASN A 20 -8.42 -57.03 -7.96
N ALA A 21 -7.22 -56.80 -7.40
CA ALA A 21 -5.99 -56.43 -8.09
C ALA A 21 -5.41 -55.03 -7.84
N ARG A 22 -4.14 -55.08 -7.39
CA ARG A 22 -3.02 -54.16 -7.65
C ARG A 22 -3.05 -52.83 -6.89
N ALA A 23 -2.16 -52.67 -5.90
CA ALA A 23 -0.75 -52.26 -6.04
C ALA A 23 -0.61 -50.73 -5.96
N GLY A 24 0.25 -50.26 -5.07
CA GLY A 24 0.69 -48.85 -5.07
C GLY A 24 0.92 -48.30 -3.67
N CYS A 25 2.14 -48.47 -3.17
CA CYS A 25 2.68 -47.67 -2.08
C CYS A 25 2.48 -46.17 -2.38
N VAL A 26 1.93 -45.42 -1.43
CA VAL A 26 1.94 -43.96 -1.45
C VAL A 26 3.09 -43.50 -0.54
N PRO A 27 4.20 -42.96 -1.07
CA PRO A 27 5.14 -42.22 -0.25
C PRO A 27 4.63 -40.78 -0.08
N CYS A 28 4.76 -40.29 1.15
CA CYS A 28 4.57 -38.89 1.54
C CYS A 28 5.44 -37.98 0.68
N ALA A 29 4.82 -37.13 -0.15
CA ALA A 29 5.48 -35.99 -0.76
C ALA A 29 5.19 -34.74 0.06
N VAL A 30 6.19 -34.31 0.84
CA VAL A 30 6.27 -32.98 1.44
C VAL A 30 6.48 -31.99 0.28
N PHE A 31 5.47 -31.18 -0.03
CA PHE A 31 5.61 -30.06 -0.97
C PHE A 31 6.46 -28.95 -0.33
N ALA A 32 7.75 -28.94 -0.63
CA ALA A 32 8.58 -27.76 -0.45
C ALA A 32 8.31 -26.80 -1.62
N VAL A 33 7.62 -25.69 -1.35
CA VAL A 33 7.46 -24.58 -2.30
C VAL A 33 8.79 -23.84 -2.39
N ALA A 34 9.58 -24.17 -3.41
CA ALA A 34 10.76 -23.40 -3.79
C ALA A 34 10.32 -22.13 -4.55
N PHE A 35 10.42 -20.98 -3.89
CA PHE A 35 10.13 -19.68 -4.50
C PHE A 35 11.34 -19.22 -5.32
N GLY A 36 11.33 -19.51 -6.62
CA GLY A 36 12.25 -18.93 -7.60
C GLY A 36 11.76 -17.55 -8.04
N LEU A 37 12.37 -16.50 -7.50
CA LEU A 37 12.30 -15.14 -8.06
C LEU A 37 13.67 -14.79 -8.65
N LEU A 38 13.93 -15.31 -9.85
CA LEU A 38 14.96 -14.79 -10.74
C LEU A 38 14.25 -13.90 -11.77
N VAL A 39 14.27 -12.59 -11.52
CA VAL A 39 14.05 -11.60 -12.58
C VAL A 39 15.44 -11.06 -12.92
N GLU A 40 16.02 -11.56 -14.01
CA GLU A 40 17.17 -10.92 -14.64
C GLU A 40 16.65 -9.71 -15.43
N SER A 41 16.95 -8.52 -14.94
CA SER A 41 16.64 -7.27 -15.64
C SER A 41 17.72 -6.99 -16.68
N THR A 42 17.44 -7.31 -17.94
CA THR A 42 18.23 -6.84 -19.09
C THR A 42 17.52 -5.67 -19.78
N ALA A 43 17.90 -4.44 -19.45
CA ALA A 43 17.76 -3.25 -20.31
C ALA A 43 18.55 -2.10 -19.67
N GLY A 44 19.31 -1.35 -20.47
CA GLY A 44 20.26 -0.32 -20.04
C GLY A 44 19.65 0.91 -19.35
N GLY A 45 19.17 0.72 -18.13
CA GLY A 45 19.02 1.76 -17.11
C GLY A 45 20.04 1.54 -15.99
N HIS A 46 20.49 2.61 -15.33
CA HIS A 46 21.38 2.50 -14.17
C HIS A 46 20.82 1.47 -13.17
N PRO A 47 21.63 0.52 -12.67
CA PRO A 47 21.13 -0.57 -11.82
C PRO A 47 20.43 0.00 -10.58
N ILE A 48 19.18 -0.39 -10.32
CA ILE A 48 18.48 0.00 -9.08
C ILE A 48 18.89 -0.99 -8.00
N SER A 49 19.45 -0.51 -6.88
CA SER A 49 19.74 -1.36 -5.73
C SER A 49 18.45 -1.70 -5.00
N VAL A 50 18.22 -2.97 -4.64
CA VAL A 50 17.03 -3.38 -3.88
C VAL A 50 17.42 -4.00 -2.55
N SER A 51 17.29 -3.20 -1.49
CA SER A 51 17.37 -3.64 -0.10
C SER A 51 16.10 -4.39 0.29
N ARG A 52 16.25 -5.44 1.12
CA ARG A 52 15.10 -6.25 1.58
C ARG A 52 15.00 -6.23 3.09
N GLY A 53 13.78 -6.28 3.60
CA GLY A 53 13.57 -6.29 5.04
C GLY A 53 12.28 -6.96 5.48
N VAL A 54 12.20 -7.21 6.78
CA VAL A 54 10.99 -7.66 7.46
C VAL A 54 10.65 -6.63 8.52
N VAL A 55 9.40 -6.15 8.50
CA VAL A 55 8.86 -5.25 9.51
C VAL A 55 7.84 -6.04 10.32
N THR A 56 8.07 -6.19 11.62
CA THR A 56 7.09 -6.78 12.54
C THR A 56 6.42 -5.68 13.33
N VAL A 57 5.09 -5.61 13.21
CA VAL A 57 4.25 -4.63 13.90
C VAL A 57 3.59 -5.32 15.09
N GLU A 58 3.90 -4.83 16.29
CA GLU A 58 3.35 -5.26 17.57
C GLU A 58 2.51 -4.14 18.19
N ALA A 59 1.77 -4.45 19.24
CA ALA A 59 0.88 -3.51 19.92
C ALA A 59 1.63 -2.29 20.51
N SER A 60 2.89 -2.44 20.92
CA SER A 60 3.66 -1.37 21.58
C SER A 60 4.90 -0.93 20.82
N ARG A 61 5.21 -1.56 19.68
CA ARG A 61 6.40 -1.24 18.89
C ARG A 61 6.34 -1.79 17.47
N VAL A 62 7.19 -1.24 16.62
CA VAL A 62 7.52 -1.80 15.30
C VAL A 62 9.00 -2.15 15.28
N VAL A 63 9.35 -3.34 14.79
CA VAL A 63 10.73 -3.77 14.62
C VAL A 63 11.00 -4.01 13.15
N ALA A 64 11.85 -3.19 12.54
CA ALA A 64 12.31 -3.33 11.18
C ALA A 64 13.69 -4.02 11.16
N THR A 65 13.77 -5.16 10.49
CA THR A 65 15.03 -5.86 10.18
C THR A 65 15.38 -5.59 8.72
N ILE A 66 16.40 -4.79 8.46
CA ILE A 66 16.83 -4.41 7.12
C ILE A 66 18.10 -5.15 6.76
N ARG A 67 18.13 -5.78 5.59
CA ARG A 67 19.28 -6.51 5.06
C ARG A 67 19.84 -5.78 3.86
N VAL A 68 21.11 -5.46 3.94
CA VAL A 68 21.89 -4.74 2.93
C VAL A 68 23.01 -5.65 2.45
N SER A 69 23.20 -5.73 1.13
CA SER A 69 24.28 -6.52 0.54
C SER A 69 25.62 -5.79 0.68
N GLY A 70 26.74 -6.52 0.66
CA GLY A 70 28.07 -5.90 0.65
C GLY A 70 28.28 -4.92 -0.51
N GLU A 71 27.79 -5.27 -1.70
CA GLU A 71 27.85 -4.40 -2.89
C GLU A 71 27.08 -3.09 -2.65
N GLU A 72 25.91 -3.14 -2.00
CA GLU A 72 25.10 -1.97 -1.70
C GLU A 72 25.68 -1.08 -0.59
N LEU A 73 26.30 -1.68 0.44
CA LEU A 73 26.99 -0.92 1.49
C LEU A 73 28.04 0.01 0.89
N VAL A 74 28.84 -0.50 -0.05
CA VAL A 74 30.01 0.20 -0.58
C VAL A 74 29.67 1.08 -1.78
N HIS A 75 28.44 0.99 -2.29
CA HIS A 75 28.04 1.65 -3.53
C HIS A 75 28.13 3.18 -3.47
N GLY A 76 27.84 3.78 -2.31
CA GLY A 76 27.97 5.23 -2.07
C GLY A 76 29.36 5.66 -1.59
N ALA A 77 30.30 4.73 -1.41
CA ALA A 77 31.61 5.03 -0.85
C ALA A 77 32.61 5.45 -1.95
N PRO A 78 33.14 6.69 -1.93
CA PRO A 78 34.12 7.16 -2.89
C PRO A 78 35.48 6.48 -2.64
N ALA A 79 35.67 5.27 -3.17
CA ALA A 79 36.97 4.57 -3.23
C ALA A 79 36.90 3.19 -3.90
N TYR A 80 35.73 2.59 -4.10
CA TYR A 80 35.65 1.18 -4.51
C TYR A 80 36.25 0.91 -5.91
N HIS A 81 36.23 1.90 -6.80
CA HIS A 81 36.61 1.69 -8.19
C HIS A 81 38.09 1.85 -8.50
N ASP A 82 38.90 2.40 -7.60
CA ASP A 82 40.25 2.84 -7.99
C ASP A 82 41.40 1.90 -7.61
N ARG A 83 41.41 1.17 -6.48
CA ARG A 83 42.61 0.38 -6.09
C ARG A 83 42.33 -0.83 -5.17
N GLY A 84 42.45 -2.05 -5.69
CA GLY A 84 42.97 -3.20 -4.92
C GLY A 84 42.05 -3.90 -3.89
N GLY A 85 40.74 -3.65 -3.91
CA GLY A 85 39.77 -4.24 -2.99
C GLY A 85 39.54 -3.40 -1.73
N LEU A 86 38.50 -3.72 -0.96
CA LEU A 86 38.08 -2.98 0.23
C LEU A 86 38.58 -3.66 1.49
N ASP A 87 39.36 -2.96 2.32
CA ASP A 87 39.78 -3.51 3.61
C ASP A 87 38.61 -3.62 4.59
N ALA A 88 38.70 -4.60 5.50
CA ALA A 88 37.65 -4.88 6.48
C ALA A 88 37.36 -3.72 7.44
N ALA A 89 38.36 -2.88 7.76
CA ALA A 89 38.19 -1.75 8.66
C ALA A 89 37.34 -0.65 8.01
N ARG A 90 37.58 -0.38 6.73
CA ARG A 90 36.80 0.56 5.93
C ARG A 90 35.38 0.07 5.74
N LEU A 91 35.19 -1.22 5.46
CA LEU A 91 33.86 -1.81 5.37
C LEU A 91 33.07 -1.67 6.69
N ARG A 92 33.72 -1.88 7.84
CA ARG A 92 33.10 -1.67 9.16
C ARG A 92 32.71 -0.21 9.37
N GLY A 93 33.56 0.74 8.99
CA GLY A 93 33.21 2.16 9.04
C GLY A 93 31.98 2.50 8.20
N ILE A 94 31.89 1.99 6.98
CA ILE A 94 30.72 2.15 6.10
C ILE A 94 29.46 1.52 6.73
N PHE A 95 29.61 0.33 7.31
CA PHE A 95 28.52 -0.36 8.02
C PHE A 95 27.99 0.47 9.21
N ASP A 96 28.88 1.07 9.99
CA ASP A 96 28.49 1.91 11.13
C ASP A 96 27.77 3.20 10.68
N GLU A 97 28.25 3.82 9.60
CA GLU A 97 27.63 5.02 9.01
C GLU A 97 26.23 4.73 8.42
N LYS A 98 26.08 3.56 7.77
CA LYS A 98 24.83 3.17 7.10
C LYS A 98 23.65 3.07 8.05
N ALA A 99 23.87 2.72 9.32
CA ALA A 99 22.79 2.62 10.30
C ALA A 99 22.05 3.96 10.50
N ALA A 100 22.79 5.07 10.56
CA ALA A 100 22.19 6.40 10.69
C ALA A 100 21.42 6.79 9.43
N GLU A 101 21.95 6.46 8.25
CA GLU A 101 21.28 6.69 6.96
C GLU A 101 19.96 5.91 6.87
N LEU A 102 19.92 4.65 7.33
CA LEU A 102 18.70 3.83 7.32
C LEU A 102 17.59 4.43 8.21
N ILE A 103 17.94 4.93 9.39
CA ILE A 103 16.98 5.59 10.30
C ILE A 103 16.44 6.89 9.71
N GLN A 104 17.29 7.62 8.98
CA GLN A 104 16.89 8.85 8.32
C GLN A 104 16.01 8.61 7.10
N SER A 105 16.37 7.59 6.30
CA SER A 105 15.73 7.28 5.01
C SER A 105 14.44 6.48 5.15
N ILE A 106 14.35 5.48 6.04
CA ILE A 106 13.11 4.72 6.25
C ILE A 106 12.27 5.45 7.30
N VAL A 107 11.22 6.11 6.83
CA VAL A 107 10.33 6.91 7.66
C VAL A 107 9.03 6.16 7.90
N LEU A 108 8.70 5.97 9.18
CA LEU A 108 7.40 5.47 9.63
C LEU A 108 6.61 6.62 10.25
N ARG A 109 5.33 6.71 9.91
CA ARG A 109 4.39 7.69 10.47
C ARG A 109 3.17 7.01 11.06
N GLY A 110 2.64 7.60 12.13
CA GLY A 110 1.36 7.23 12.72
C GLY A 110 0.17 7.76 11.92
N ALA A 111 -1.04 7.45 12.39
CA ALA A 111 -2.30 7.88 11.76
C ALA A 111 -2.50 9.40 11.73
N ASP A 112 -1.85 10.13 12.64
CA ASP A 112 -1.83 11.60 12.71
C ASP A 112 -0.79 12.25 11.77
N GLY A 113 -0.03 11.44 11.04
CA GLY A 113 1.07 11.90 10.17
C GLY A 113 2.37 12.19 10.91
N ALA A 114 2.42 12.04 12.25
CA ALA A 114 3.63 12.27 13.02
C ALA A 114 4.68 11.18 12.75
N ARG A 115 5.94 11.60 12.58
CA ARG A 115 7.07 10.68 12.39
C ARG A 115 7.35 9.93 13.68
N LEU A 116 7.43 8.60 13.58
CA LEU A 116 7.88 7.74 14.66
C LEU A 116 9.41 7.80 14.77
N ALA A 117 9.92 7.98 15.98
CA ALA A 117 11.35 8.00 16.24
C ALA A 117 11.92 6.59 16.19
N GLY A 118 12.69 6.30 15.13
CA GLY A 118 13.43 5.04 14.99
C GLY A 118 14.71 5.04 15.83
N ARG A 119 15.03 3.90 16.44
CA ARG A 119 16.27 3.68 17.19
C ARG A 119 16.92 2.38 16.75
N LEU A 120 18.22 2.42 16.48
CA LEU A 120 19.01 1.21 16.28
C LEU A 120 19.07 0.42 17.59
N THR A 121 18.63 -0.84 17.55
CA THR A 121 18.69 -1.77 18.68
C THR A 121 19.80 -2.80 18.52
N GLY A 122 20.28 -2.99 17.30
CA GLY A 122 21.54 -3.65 17.01
C GLY A 122 21.82 -3.68 15.52
N ALA A 123 22.98 -4.19 15.17
CA ALA A 123 23.34 -4.50 13.80
C ALA A 123 24.33 -5.68 13.78
N ARG A 124 24.43 -6.37 12.65
CA ARG A 124 25.36 -7.47 12.44
C ARG A 124 25.94 -7.41 11.03
N LEU A 125 27.25 -7.56 10.95
CA LEU A 125 27.98 -7.73 9.70
C LEU A 125 28.54 -9.16 9.65
N THR A 126 28.28 -9.89 8.57
CA THR A 126 28.81 -11.25 8.35
C THR A 126 29.73 -11.27 7.14
N ASP A 127 30.66 -12.23 7.14
CA ASP A 127 31.60 -12.51 6.03
C ASP A 127 32.52 -11.33 5.66
N ALA A 128 32.90 -10.52 6.66
CA ALA A 128 33.69 -9.30 6.49
C ALA A 128 35.16 -9.44 6.96
N ASP A 129 35.64 -10.64 7.25
CA ASP A 129 36.94 -10.86 7.92
C ASP A 129 38.15 -10.94 6.96
N GLY A 130 37.95 -10.70 5.66
CA GLY A 130 39.02 -10.67 4.67
C GLY A 130 39.90 -9.42 4.77
N ALA A 131 41.22 -9.58 4.68
CA ALA A 131 42.18 -8.46 4.72
C ALA A 131 41.96 -7.44 3.58
N SER A 132 41.51 -7.91 2.42
CA SER A 132 40.98 -7.10 1.33
C SER A 132 39.87 -7.88 0.64
N LEU A 133 38.69 -7.28 0.53
CA LEU A 133 37.52 -7.86 -0.13
C LEU A 133 37.48 -7.40 -1.57
N ASP A 134 37.63 -8.36 -2.48
CA ASP A 134 37.40 -8.16 -3.91
C ASP A 134 35.87 -8.19 -4.21
N PRO A 135 35.44 -7.96 -5.46
CA PRO A 135 34.02 -8.03 -5.81
C PRO A 135 33.35 -9.36 -5.47
N GLN A 136 34.08 -10.48 -5.53
CA GLN A 136 33.55 -11.81 -5.17
C GLN A 136 33.35 -11.95 -3.65
N GLY A 137 34.25 -11.38 -2.84
CA GLY A 137 34.15 -11.31 -1.39
C GLY A 137 32.95 -10.47 -0.93
N LEU A 138 32.74 -9.30 -1.55
CA LEU A 138 31.60 -8.43 -1.22
C LEU A 138 30.23 -9.07 -1.50
N ARG A 139 30.13 -9.97 -2.48
CA ARG A 139 28.90 -10.75 -2.72
C ARG A 139 28.52 -11.68 -1.58
N ARG A 140 29.45 -12.01 -0.68
CA ARG A 140 29.18 -12.85 0.50
C ARG A 140 28.82 -12.02 1.72
N VAL A 141 29.36 -10.80 1.82
CA VAL A 141 29.07 -9.87 2.91
C VAL A 141 27.57 -9.61 3.04
N ARG A 142 27.05 -9.69 4.26
CA ARG A 142 25.68 -9.30 4.61
C ARG A 142 25.72 -8.36 5.81
N ALA A 143 25.04 -7.23 5.70
CA ALA A 143 24.72 -6.39 6.83
C ALA A 143 23.24 -6.53 7.17
N GLU A 144 22.95 -6.69 8.47
CA GLU A 144 21.61 -6.73 9.03
C GLU A 144 21.49 -5.65 10.10
N TYR A 145 20.46 -4.82 10.03
CA TYR A 145 20.19 -3.74 10.99
C TYR A 145 18.81 -3.94 11.61
N TRP A 146 18.71 -3.80 12.93
CA TRP A 146 17.44 -3.85 13.67
C TRP A 146 17.07 -2.47 14.19
N ILE A 147 16.00 -1.91 13.66
CA ILE A 147 15.48 -0.59 14.04
C ILE A 147 14.15 -0.78 14.77
N GLU A 148 14.05 -0.26 15.99
CA GLU A 148 12.82 -0.25 16.78
C GLU A 148 12.17 1.13 16.75
N TYR A 149 10.85 1.15 16.55
CA TYR A 149 10.00 2.33 16.68
C TYR A 149 9.01 2.06 17.81
N ARG A 150 9.00 2.91 18.84
CA ARG A 150 8.08 2.75 19.98
C ARG A 150 6.72 3.34 19.66
N LEU A 151 5.68 2.65 20.12
CA LEU A 151 4.29 3.09 19.97
C LEU A 151 3.68 3.30 21.35
N SER A 152 2.87 4.35 21.48
CA SER A 152 2.11 4.63 22.71
C SER A 152 0.87 3.75 22.85
N ALA A 153 0.35 3.24 21.73
CA ALA A 153 -0.82 2.38 21.66
C ALA A 153 -0.75 1.48 20.40
N PRO A 154 -1.54 0.39 20.33
CA PRO A 154 -1.64 -0.44 19.13
C PRO A 154 -2.00 0.42 17.91
N PRO A 155 -1.19 0.41 16.85
CA PRO A 155 -1.40 1.29 15.71
C PRO A 155 -2.54 0.76 14.87
N ARG A 156 -3.57 1.57 14.61
CA ARG A 156 -4.58 1.22 13.60
C ARG A 156 -4.04 1.38 12.18
N ILE A 157 -3.17 2.36 11.97
CA ILE A 157 -2.61 2.71 10.67
C ILE A 157 -1.13 3.05 10.84
N LEU A 158 -0.30 2.60 9.91
CA LEU A 158 1.07 3.08 9.74
C LEU A 158 1.35 3.43 8.28
N THR A 159 2.08 4.50 8.07
CA THR A 159 2.60 4.87 6.75
C THR A 159 4.10 4.71 6.70
N PHE A 160 4.56 4.00 5.67
CA PHE A 160 5.94 3.73 5.36
C PHE A 160 6.37 4.59 4.17
N ARG A 161 7.51 5.26 4.27
CA ARG A 161 8.06 6.06 3.19
C ARG A 161 9.57 5.95 3.18
N GLN A 162 10.15 6.09 2.00
CA GLN A 162 11.58 6.32 1.85
C GLN A 162 11.82 7.81 1.57
N GLU A 163 12.58 8.47 2.43
CA GLU A 163 13.10 9.81 2.12
C GLU A 163 14.25 9.71 1.13
N PRO A 164 14.37 10.67 0.20
CA PRO A 164 15.56 10.78 -0.64
C PRO A 164 16.82 10.86 0.22
N ALA A 165 17.89 10.19 -0.22
CA ALA A 165 19.17 10.28 0.46
C ALA A 165 19.71 11.73 0.41
N ALA A 166 20.24 12.23 1.52
CA ALA A 166 20.88 13.53 1.58
C ALA A 166 22.30 13.44 0.97
N GLY A 167 22.44 13.70 -0.33
CA GLY A 167 23.76 13.75 -0.98
C GLY A 167 23.75 13.46 -2.48
N PRO A 168 24.87 13.71 -3.19
CA PRO A 168 24.94 13.52 -4.63
C PRO A 168 24.94 12.02 -4.99
N ALA A 169 23.87 11.59 -5.64
CA ALA A 169 23.78 10.49 -6.61
C ALA A 169 24.50 9.17 -6.27
N GLY A 170 24.16 8.55 -5.13
CA GLY A 170 24.18 7.08 -5.05
C GLY A 170 23.07 6.50 -5.93
N LEU A 171 23.21 5.26 -6.42
CA LEU A 171 22.09 4.59 -7.11
C LEU A 171 20.82 4.65 -6.24
N PRO A 172 19.65 4.93 -6.83
CA PRO A 172 18.40 4.91 -6.09
C PRO A 172 18.21 3.52 -5.48
N THR A 173 18.27 3.43 -4.16
CA THR A 173 17.88 2.22 -3.43
C THR A 173 16.36 2.15 -3.39
N GLN A 174 15.80 0.98 -3.67
CA GLN A 174 14.43 0.62 -3.33
C GLN A 174 14.45 -0.30 -2.11
N TYR A 175 13.43 -0.21 -1.26
CA TYR A 175 13.20 -1.15 -0.17
C TYR A 175 12.01 -2.04 -0.49
N ALA A 176 12.22 -3.35 -0.54
CA ALA A 176 11.14 -4.33 -0.54
C ALA A 176 10.96 -4.90 0.87
N LEU A 177 9.85 -4.55 1.52
CA LEU A 177 9.60 -4.88 2.93
C LEU A 177 8.41 -5.83 3.05
N LEU A 178 8.61 -6.93 3.78
CA LEU A 178 7.53 -7.79 4.24
C LEU A 178 7.04 -7.27 5.60
N VAL A 179 5.87 -6.64 5.62
CA VAL A 179 5.21 -6.16 6.83
C VAL A 179 4.33 -7.28 7.39
N ARG A 180 4.56 -7.60 8.67
CA ARG A 180 3.87 -8.68 9.40
C ARG A 180 3.25 -8.09 10.64
N GLN A 181 1.95 -8.29 10.81
CA GLN A 181 1.31 -8.01 12.09
C GLN A 181 1.53 -9.19 13.05
N SER A 182 1.75 -8.91 14.34
CA SER A 182 1.88 -9.92 15.39
C SER A 182 0.89 -9.64 16.51
N PRO A 183 0.13 -10.63 17.01
CA PRO A 183 0.21 -12.07 16.71
C PRO A 183 -0.63 -12.52 15.50
N ALA A 184 -1.53 -11.67 15.00
CA ALA A 184 -2.34 -11.95 13.82
C ALA A 184 -1.41 -11.98 12.60
N GLN A 185 -0.98 -13.16 12.14
CA GLN A 185 0.00 -13.38 11.06
C GLN A 185 -0.48 -12.89 9.67
N ARG A 186 -0.97 -11.66 9.57
CA ARG A 186 -1.28 -10.99 8.31
C ARG A 186 0.02 -10.42 7.76
N GLU A 187 0.26 -10.73 6.50
CA GLU A 187 1.46 -10.31 5.79
C GLU A 187 1.09 -9.46 4.58
N ARG A 188 1.86 -8.39 4.39
CA ARG A 188 1.76 -7.46 3.25
C ARG A 188 3.17 -7.17 2.74
N THR A 189 3.34 -7.10 1.43
CA THR A 189 4.61 -6.68 0.83
C THR A 189 4.45 -5.27 0.32
N ILE A 190 5.34 -4.37 0.75
CA ILE A 190 5.39 -2.99 0.27
C ILE A 190 6.71 -2.72 -0.43
N ARG A 191 6.71 -1.77 -1.37
CA ARG A 191 7.92 -1.31 -2.05
C ARG A 191 8.06 0.20 -1.87
N LEU A 192 9.16 0.62 -1.26
CA LEU A 192 9.51 2.02 -1.13
C LEU A 192 10.59 2.35 -2.15
N SER A 193 10.51 3.53 -2.73
CA SER A 193 11.41 4.03 -3.75
C SER A 193 11.99 5.37 -3.33
N ALA A 194 13.21 5.64 -3.79
CA ALA A 194 13.89 6.91 -3.56
C ALA A 194 13.14 8.12 -4.16
N GLY A 195 12.15 7.89 -5.03
CA GLY A 195 11.22 8.90 -5.54
C GLY A 195 10.19 9.39 -4.53
N GLY A 196 10.16 8.82 -3.32
CA GLY A 196 9.38 9.34 -2.21
C GLY A 196 7.95 8.79 -2.10
N ASN A 197 7.65 7.64 -2.70
CA ASN A 197 6.32 7.02 -2.52
C ASN A 197 6.06 6.63 -1.07
N ALA A 198 4.80 6.71 -0.67
CA ALA A 198 4.32 6.35 0.66
C ALA A 198 3.35 5.17 0.55
N GLU A 199 3.49 4.21 1.45
CA GLU A 199 2.67 3.00 1.55
C GLU A 199 1.97 3.02 2.91
N THR A 200 0.64 3.10 2.91
CA THR A 200 -0.16 3.19 4.14
C THR A 200 -0.91 1.90 4.37
N LEU A 201 -0.69 1.28 5.53
CA LEU A 201 -1.29 -0.02 5.88
C LEU A 201 -2.19 0.12 7.12
N GLU A 202 -3.32 -0.58 7.08
CA GLU A 202 -4.22 -0.73 8.22
C GLU A 202 -3.92 -2.02 9.01
N PHE A 203 -4.14 -1.98 10.32
CA PHE A 203 -3.87 -3.07 11.25
C PHE A 203 -5.07 -3.27 12.20
N GLU A 204 -5.40 -4.53 12.47
CA GLU A 204 -6.56 -4.91 13.27
C GLU A 204 -6.13 -5.61 14.57
N TRP A 205 -6.51 -5.08 15.73
CA TRP A 205 -6.08 -5.60 17.03
C TRP A 205 -7.23 -6.27 17.79
N PRO A 206 -7.00 -7.43 18.46
CA PRO A 206 -8.00 -8.04 19.33
C PRO A 206 -8.43 -7.09 20.45
N GLY A 207 -9.74 -6.90 20.65
CA GLY A 207 -10.27 -6.02 21.70
C GLY A 207 -10.16 -4.51 21.41
N GLY A 208 -9.89 -4.12 20.15
CA GLY A 208 -10.16 -2.75 19.71
C GLY A 208 -11.65 -2.40 19.84
N PRO A 209 -12.05 -1.11 19.71
CA PRO A 209 -13.46 -0.79 19.57
C PRO A 209 -14.01 -1.72 18.49
N GLU A 210 -15.05 -2.49 18.85
CA GLU A 210 -15.70 -3.43 17.95
C GLU A 210 -15.86 -2.68 16.63
N ALA A 211 -15.10 -3.09 15.60
CA ALA A 211 -15.36 -2.61 14.26
C ALA A 211 -16.82 -2.94 14.09
N ALA A 212 -17.68 -1.91 14.05
CA ALA A 212 -19.12 -2.11 14.06
C ALA A 212 -19.38 -3.26 13.09
N GLU A 213 -19.94 -4.37 13.61
CA GLU A 213 -20.27 -5.55 12.80
C GLU A 213 -20.79 -5.00 11.48
N PRO A 214 -20.08 -5.23 10.36
CA PRO A 214 -20.36 -4.51 9.13
C PRO A 214 -21.82 -4.79 8.79
N VAL A 215 -22.66 -3.76 8.96
CA VAL A 215 -24.08 -3.83 8.70
C VAL A 215 -24.18 -4.10 7.21
N GLY A 216 -24.43 -5.36 6.86
CA GLY A 216 -24.41 -5.94 5.51
C GLY A 216 -24.07 -4.98 4.37
N GLN A 217 -22.80 -4.94 3.95
CA GLN A 217 -22.35 -4.19 2.78
C GLN A 217 -21.39 -5.05 1.95
N ASP A 218 -21.64 -5.07 0.65
CA ASP A 218 -20.98 -5.94 -0.34
C ASP A 218 -19.45 -5.91 -0.24
N SER A 219 -18.81 -7.07 -0.36
CA SER A 219 -17.35 -7.25 -0.23
C SER A 219 -16.51 -6.31 -1.12
N LEU A 220 -17.09 -5.76 -2.19
CA LEU A 220 -16.45 -4.83 -3.10
C LEU A 220 -16.34 -3.39 -2.54
N GLU A 221 -17.38 -2.90 -1.84
CA GLU A 221 -17.29 -1.59 -1.16
C GLU A 221 -16.27 -1.66 -0.03
N GLN A 222 -16.30 -2.77 0.71
CA GLN A 222 -15.33 -3.03 1.76
C GLN A 222 -13.91 -3.13 1.22
N HIS A 223 -13.71 -3.79 0.07
CA HIS A 223 -12.42 -3.86 -0.60
C HIS A 223 -11.89 -2.47 -0.93
N LEU A 224 -12.67 -1.61 -1.61
CA LEU A 224 -12.20 -0.26 -1.91
C LEU A 224 -11.93 0.55 -0.65
N ALA A 225 -12.80 0.47 0.36
CA ALA A 225 -12.60 1.17 1.62
C ALA A 225 -11.31 0.73 2.34
N GLN A 226 -10.96 -0.56 2.31
CA GLN A 226 -9.73 -1.10 2.88
C GLN A 226 -8.47 -0.67 2.11
N HIS A 227 -8.56 -0.55 0.78
CA HIS A 227 -7.43 -0.21 -0.09
C HIS A 227 -7.37 1.27 -0.47
N ARG A 228 -8.20 2.12 0.16
CA ARG A 228 -8.37 3.53 -0.22
C ARG A 228 -7.11 4.38 -0.15
N PHE A 229 -6.07 3.91 0.54
CA PHE A 229 -4.80 4.61 0.63
C PHE A 229 -3.75 4.14 -0.39
N GLU A 230 -3.97 3.03 -1.08
CA GLU A 230 -2.97 2.37 -1.93
C GLU A 230 -2.97 2.91 -3.38
N ALA A 231 -4.13 3.32 -3.90
CA ALA A 231 -4.27 3.73 -5.30
C ALA A 231 -5.28 4.86 -5.48
N VAL A 232 -5.27 5.53 -6.63
CA VAL A 232 -6.37 6.42 -7.04
C VAL A 232 -7.64 5.58 -7.19
N GLN A 233 -8.72 6.01 -6.55
CA GLN A 233 -9.97 5.26 -6.52
C GLN A 233 -11.18 6.14 -6.85
N ALA A 234 -12.23 5.52 -7.35
CA ALA A 234 -13.53 6.15 -7.53
C ALA A 234 -14.71 5.22 -7.14
N VAL A 235 -15.80 5.81 -6.68
CA VAL A 235 -17.09 5.15 -6.51
C VAL A 235 -18.11 5.90 -7.35
N ILE A 236 -18.79 5.18 -8.24
CA ILE A 236 -19.80 5.72 -9.14
C ILE A 236 -21.15 5.19 -8.71
N ARG A 237 -22.03 6.07 -8.23
CA ARG A 237 -23.41 5.74 -7.87
C ARG A 237 -24.36 6.25 -8.94
N LEU A 238 -25.15 5.33 -9.49
CA LEU A 238 -26.15 5.59 -10.51
C LEU A 238 -27.53 5.52 -9.86
N GLU A 239 -28.04 6.66 -9.42
CA GLU A 239 -29.37 6.81 -8.87
C GLU A 239 -30.31 7.29 -9.98
N GLY A 240 -31.60 6.94 -9.93
CA GLY A 240 -32.52 7.09 -11.08
C GLY A 240 -32.49 8.45 -11.80
N HIS A 241 -32.18 9.52 -11.07
CA HIS A 241 -32.09 10.91 -11.56
C HIS A 241 -30.74 11.58 -11.26
N ARG A 242 -29.72 10.85 -10.82
CA ARG A 242 -28.44 11.42 -10.37
C ARG A 242 -27.29 10.45 -10.60
N ILE A 243 -26.18 10.95 -11.11
CA ILE A 243 -24.90 10.26 -11.10
C ILE A 243 -24.00 10.95 -10.08
N GLU A 244 -23.47 10.19 -9.15
CA GLU A 244 -22.49 10.64 -8.17
C GLU A 244 -21.16 9.97 -8.45
N LEU A 245 -20.11 10.77 -8.65
CA LEU A 245 -18.74 10.31 -8.80
C LEU A 245 -17.95 10.77 -7.58
N GLU A 246 -17.69 9.85 -6.65
CA GLU A 246 -16.83 10.06 -5.49
C GLU A 246 -15.40 9.62 -5.84
N VAL A 247 -14.43 10.53 -5.84
CA VAL A 247 -13.02 10.25 -6.15
C VAL A 247 -12.13 10.44 -4.94
N HIS A 248 -11.11 9.60 -4.83
CA HIS A 248 -10.12 9.62 -3.76
C HIS A 248 -8.71 9.62 -4.35
N VAL A 249 -8.05 10.77 -4.33
CA VAL A 249 -6.71 10.95 -4.93
C VAL A 249 -5.67 11.24 -3.83
N PRO A 250 -4.52 10.56 -3.78
CA PRO A 250 -3.45 10.93 -2.86
C PRO A 250 -3.05 12.40 -3.05
N LEU A 251 -2.87 13.15 -1.95
CA LEU A 251 -2.49 14.57 -2.04
C LEU A 251 -1.17 14.79 -2.80
N PRO A 252 -0.08 14.01 -2.57
CA PRO A 252 1.17 14.21 -3.32
C PRO A 252 0.99 14.04 -4.83
N LEU A 253 0.05 13.17 -5.22
CA LEU A 253 -0.28 12.96 -6.62
C LEU A 253 -1.09 14.14 -7.16
N MET A 254 -2.08 14.61 -6.40
CA MET A 254 -2.86 15.79 -6.75
C MET A 254 -1.99 17.06 -6.93
N GLU A 255 -0.95 17.20 -6.11
CA GLU A 255 0.03 18.30 -6.18
C GLU A 255 0.82 18.33 -7.50
N THR A 256 0.84 17.23 -8.27
CA THR A 256 1.43 17.21 -9.63
C THR A 256 0.62 18.03 -10.64
N TRP A 257 -0.67 18.28 -10.39
CA TRP A 257 -1.52 19.16 -11.19
C TRP A 257 -1.75 20.52 -10.54
N VAL A 258 -1.97 20.54 -9.22
CA VAL A 258 -2.26 21.76 -8.46
C VAL A 258 -1.35 21.82 -7.23
N PRO A 259 -0.24 22.57 -7.31
CA PRO A 259 0.63 22.73 -6.15
C PRO A 259 -0.13 23.35 -4.97
N VAL A 260 0.01 22.71 -3.81
CA VAL A 260 -0.42 23.23 -2.51
C VAL A 260 0.84 23.72 -1.80
N PRO A 261 1.08 25.04 -1.72
CA PRO A 261 2.23 25.56 -0.98
C PRO A 261 2.07 25.21 0.50
N ARG A 262 3.10 24.57 1.06
CA ARG A 262 3.13 24.13 2.44
C ARG A 262 4.21 24.86 3.22
N HIS A 263 3.88 25.33 4.41
CA HIS A 263 4.85 25.89 5.35
C HIS A 263 5.74 24.78 5.93
N ASP A 264 5.13 23.64 6.26
CA ASP A 264 5.80 22.42 6.71
C ASP A 264 5.65 21.33 5.63
N ALA A 265 6.75 20.84 5.08
CA ALA A 265 6.74 19.83 4.02
C ALA A 265 6.17 18.46 4.46
N ASP A 266 5.89 18.25 5.74
CA ASP A 266 5.29 17.01 6.24
C ASP A 266 3.79 17.11 6.47
N PHE A 267 3.22 18.32 6.47
CA PHE A 267 1.83 18.53 6.85
C PHE A 267 1.13 19.47 5.89
N VAL A 268 -0.19 19.38 5.85
CA VAL A 268 -1.06 20.34 5.17
C VAL A 268 -1.98 20.95 6.22
N GLU A 269 -1.81 22.25 6.43
CA GLU A 269 -2.57 23.02 7.42
C GLU A 269 -3.94 23.41 6.88
N ILE A 270 -4.91 23.64 7.76
CA ILE A 270 -6.31 23.97 7.39
C ILE A 270 -6.37 25.20 6.45
N ALA A 271 -5.52 26.20 6.69
CA ALA A 271 -5.47 27.40 5.86
C ALA A 271 -4.96 27.10 4.44
N GLU A 272 -4.01 26.19 4.30
CA GLU A 272 -3.44 25.76 3.01
C GLU A 272 -4.45 24.94 2.22
N GLN A 273 -5.19 24.05 2.91
CA GLN A 273 -6.32 23.31 2.34
C GLN A 273 -7.38 24.25 1.78
N THR A 274 -7.79 25.23 2.58
CA THR A 274 -8.80 26.24 2.20
C THR A 274 -8.34 27.06 0.98
N ALA A 275 -7.07 27.46 0.94
CA ALA A 275 -6.51 28.22 -0.17
C ALA A 275 -6.33 27.38 -1.46
N ALA A 276 -6.19 26.06 -1.34
CA ALA A 276 -6.04 25.15 -2.48
C ALA A 276 -7.39 24.69 -3.05
N ALA A 277 -8.43 24.55 -2.23
CA ALA A 277 -9.70 23.94 -2.60
C ALA A 277 -10.30 24.50 -3.91
N PRO A 278 -10.40 25.82 -4.17
CA PRO A 278 -11.00 26.32 -5.41
C PRO A 278 -10.22 25.93 -6.69
N ARG A 279 -8.90 25.77 -6.58
CA ARG A 279 -8.07 25.33 -7.71
C ARG A 279 -8.21 23.83 -7.96
N LEU A 280 -8.29 23.05 -6.88
CA LEU A 280 -8.52 21.61 -6.93
C LEU A 280 -9.89 21.26 -7.50
N GLU A 281 -10.95 21.92 -7.03
CA GLU A 281 -12.31 21.76 -7.56
C GLU A 281 -12.36 22.02 -9.07
N ARG A 282 -11.66 23.06 -9.55
CA ARG A 282 -11.59 23.37 -10.97
C ARG A 282 -10.94 22.25 -11.78
N VAL A 283 -9.84 21.67 -11.29
CA VAL A 283 -9.17 20.56 -11.97
C VAL A 283 -10.05 19.32 -11.97
N LEU A 284 -10.68 18.98 -10.84
CA LEU A 284 -11.60 17.85 -10.75
C LEU A 284 -12.79 18.01 -11.71
N ASN A 285 -13.36 19.19 -11.80
CA ASN A 285 -14.43 19.51 -12.76
C ASN A 285 -14.00 19.35 -14.23
N GLN A 286 -12.73 19.65 -14.54
CA GLN A 286 -12.19 19.50 -15.91
C GLN A 286 -11.88 18.05 -16.26
N CYS A 287 -11.64 17.21 -15.26
CA CYS A 287 -11.23 15.83 -15.46
C CYS A 287 -12.39 14.83 -15.45
N ALA A 288 -13.58 15.23 -15.01
CA ALA A 288 -14.78 14.41 -15.09
C ALA A 288 -15.77 15.04 -16.07
N SER A 289 -16.30 14.24 -17.00
CA SER A 289 -17.38 14.66 -17.89
C SER A 289 -18.39 13.54 -18.03
N VAL A 290 -19.68 13.88 -18.01
CA VAL A 290 -20.76 12.91 -18.15
C VAL A 290 -21.63 13.29 -19.35
N SER A 291 -21.98 12.29 -20.16
CA SER A 291 -23.04 12.38 -21.16
C SER A 291 -24.23 11.55 -20.68
N LEU A 292 -25.41 12.16 -20.55
CA LEU A 292 -26.64 11.48 -20.17
C LEU A 292 -27.56 11.43 -21.39
N ASN A 293 -27.96 10.22 -21.80
CA ASN A 293 -28.80 10.01 -22.98
C ASN A 293 -28.25 10.73 -24.23
N GLY A 294 -26.92 10.74 -24.39
CA GLY A 294 -26.21 11.41 -25.50
C GLY A 294 -26.02 12.92 -25.35
N GLN A 295 -26.50 13.53 -24.26
CA GLN A 295 -26.33 14.96 -23.99
C GLN A 295 -25.23 15.18 -22.94
N ALA A 296 -24.21 15.97 -23.30
CA ALA A 296 -23.20 16.40 -22.36
C ALA A 296 -23.81 17.18 -21.19
N ARG A 297 -23.38 16.86 -19.97
CA ARG A 297 -23.78 17.51 -18.72
C ARG A 297 -22.56 18.02 -17.99
N THR A 298 -22.70 19.21 -17.42
CA THR A 298 -21.76 19.75 -16.43
C THR A 298 -22.12 19.21 -15.06
N ALA A 299 -21.16 19.19 -14.13
CA ALA A 299 -21.45 18.89 -12.74
C ALA A 299 -22.41 19.94 -12.17
N ASP A 300 -23.42 19.49 -11.44
CA ASP A 300 -24.34 20.36 -10.69
C ASP A 300 -23.68 20.86 -9.41
N SER A 301 -22.87 20.01 -8.77
CA SER A 301 -22.10 20.37 -7.60
C SER A 301 -20.81 19.56 -7.48
N ILE A 302 -19.83 20.14 -6.80
CA ILE A 302 -18.59 19.48 -6.39
C ILE A 302 -18.39 19.77 -4.91
N ARG A 303 -18.32 18.71 -4.11
CA ARG A 303 -17.97 18.79 -2.68
C ARG A 303 -16.57 18.23 -2.51
N LEU A 304 -15.62 19.04 -2.05
CA LEU A 304 -14.23 18.65 -1.84
C LEU A 304 -13.88 18.61 -0.35
N CYS A 305 -13.12 17.59 0.04
CA CYS A 305 -12.56 17.47 1.39
C CYS A 305 -11.12 16.97 1.34
N PHE A 306 -10.32 17.38 2.33
CA PHE A 306 -9.04 16.76 2.60
C PHE A 306 -9.24 15.68 3.66
N LEU A 307 -8.78 14.48 3.37
CA LEU A 307 -9.03 13.28 4.15
C LEU A 307 -7.71 12.74 4.71
N GLY A 308 -7.66 12.52 6.01
CA GLY A 308 -6.63 11.75 6.68
C GLY A 308 -6.89 10.24 6.66
N PRO A 309 -5.96 9.45 7.20
CA PRO A 309 -6.05 8.00 7.18
C PRO A 309 -7.31 7.41 7.86
N CYS A 310 -7.81 8.10 8.88
CA CYS A 310 -8.95 7.65 9.65
C CYS A 310 -10.32 8.01 9.04
N ASP A 311 -10.37 8.89 8.05
CA ASP A 311 -11.62 9.40 7.48
C ASP A 311 -12.25 8.38 6.52
N THR A 312 -13.56 8.19 6.59
CA THR A 312 -14.25 7.10 5.87
C THR A 312 -14.77 7.47 4.48
N GLY A 313 -14.79 8.76 4.14
CA GLY A 313 -15.33 9.24 2.88
C GLY A 313 -15.51 10.75 2.90
N VAL A 314 -16.08 11.29 1.82
CA VAL A 314 -16.41 12.71 1.73
C VAL A 314 -17.79 12.95 2.35
N ASP A 315 -17.81 13.29 3.63
CA ASP A 315 -19.03 13.71 4.32
C ASP A 315 -19.16 15.24 4.31
N THR A 316 -20.40 15.73 4.27
CA THR A 316 -20.79 17.12 4.57
C THR A 316 -20.20 17.66 5.87
N ALA A 317 -19.87 16.80 6.83
CA ALA A 317 -19.29 17.15 8.12
C ALA A 317 -17.77 16.99 8.20
N CYS A 318 -17.04 16.81 7.07
CA CYS A 318 -15.59 16.61 7.11
C CYS A 318 -14.90 17.79 7.82
N ALA A 319 -14.55 17.59 9.09
CA ALA A 319 -14.02 18.64 9.93
C ALA A 319 -12.59 18.94 9.48
N PRO A 320 -12.27 20.21 9.15
CA PRO A 320 -10.91 20.55 8.75
C PRO A 320 -9.94 20.20 9.88
N ALA A 321 -8.91 19.42 9.56
CA ALA A 321 -7.86 19.06 10.48
C ALA A 321 -6.50 19.27 9.82
N ARG A 322 -5.46 19.45 10.64
CA ARG A 322 -4.08 19.33 10.16
C ARG A 322 -3.82 17.89 9.78
N LEU A 323 -3.32 17.64 8.56
CA LEU A 323 -3.10 16.29 8.04
C LEU A 323 -1.64 16.07 7.64
N GLY A 324 -1.15 14.83 7.79
CA GLY A 324 0.13 14.44 7.21
C GLY A 324 0.06 14.49 5.68
N ALA A 325 0.91 15.28 5.03
CA ALA A 325 0.82 15.53 3.59
C ALA A 325 1.01 14.26 2.74
N TRP A 326 1.78 13.30 3.25
CA TRP A 326 2.10 12.03 2.60
C TRP A 326 1.00 10.97 2.72
N THR A 327 0.06 11.19 3.64
CA THR A 327 -1.04 10.27 3.94
C THR A 327 -2.39 10.88 3.61
N ALA A 328 -2.43 12.20 3.44
CA ALA A 328 -3.61 12.94 3.07
C ALA A 328 -4.08 12.58 1.67
N ARG A 329 -5.39 12.63 1.48
CA ARG A 329 -6.06 12.50 0.19
C ARG A 329 -6.93 13.69 -0.06
N VAL A 330 -7.14 14.00 -1.33
CA VAL A 330 -8.21 14.86 -1.79
C VAL A 330 -9.36 13.95 -2.17
N GLY A 331 -10.43 14.01 -1.36
CA GLY A 331 -11.70 13.38 -1.65
C GLY A 331 -12.62 14.40 -2.32
N ALA A 332 -13.34 13.99 -3.36
CA ALA A 332 -14.39 14.84 -3.91
C ALA A 332 -15.61 14.04 -4.38
N VAL A 333 -16.79 14.61 -4.16
CA VAL A 333 -18.05 14.11 -4.72
C VAL A 333 -18.51 15.07 -5.80
N ILE A 334 -18.61 14.55 -7.03
CA ILE A 334 -19.06 15.29 -8.21
C ILE A 334 -20.44 14.76 -8.58
N GLU A 335 -21.44 15.62 -8.54
CA GLU A 335 -22.84 15.25 -8.78
C GLU A 335 -23.31 15.76 -10.14
N PHE A 336 -24.00 14.90 -10.89
CA PHE A 336 -24.61 15.21 -12.18
C PHE A 336 -26.09 14.81 -12.16
N GLY A 337 -26.99 15.77 -12.31
CA GLY A 337 -28.42 15.55 -12.38
C GLY A 337 -28.85 15.01 -13.74
N ALA A 338 -29.79 14.07 -13.73
CA ALA A 338 -30.47 13.57 -14.91
C ALA A 338 -31.88 14.18 -14.97
N ALA A 339 -32.21 14.82 -16.09
CA ALA A 339 -33.45 15.58 -16.24
C ALA A 339 -34.72 14.72 -16.19
N GLU A 340 -34.65 13.44 -16.55
CA GLU A 340 -35.63 12.37 -16.29
C GLU A 340 -35.14 11.07 -16.96
N GLY A 341 -35.23 9.93 -16.26
CA GLY A 341 -34.96 8.59 -16.81
C GLY A 341 -33.56 8.37 -17.40
N LEU A 342 -32.65 7.82 -16.60
CA LEU A 342 -31.34 7.41 -17.10
C LEU A 342 -31.46 6.15 -17.99
N GLN A 343 -31.32 6.31 -19.32
CA GLN A 343 -31.26 5.19 -20.27
C GLN A 343 -29.82 4.84 -20.64
N ALA A 344 -28.99 5.86 -20.85
CA ALA A 344 -27.57 5.68 -21.13
C ALA A 344 -26.74 6.76 -20.43
N ALA A 345 -25.56 6.37 -19.96
CA ALA A 345 -24.56 7.28 -19.44
C ALA A 345 -23.17 6.95 -19.99
N ASP A 346 -22.46 7.96 -20.47
CA ASP A 346 -21.02 7.88 -20.69
C ASP A 346 -20.33 8.72 -19.61
N ILE A 347 -19.59 8.06 -18.73
CA ILE A 347 -18.87 8.72 -17.63
C ILE A 347 -17.40 8.66 -17.99
N THR A 348 -16.82 9.80 -18.34
CA THR A 348 -15.40 9.90 -18.67
C THR A 348 -14.65 10.54 -17.52
N TRP A 349 -13.58 9.87 -17.07
CA TRP A 349 -12.64 10.39 -16.08
C TRP A 349 -11.23 10.41 -16.66
N ARG A 350 -10.56 11.56 -16.55
CA ARG A 350 -9.31 11.87 -17.26
C ARG A 350 -8.15 12.26 -16.34
N LEU A 351 -8.20 11.97 -15.03
CA LEU A 351 -7.08 12.20 -14.09
C LEU A 351 -5.92 11.20 -14.30
N PHE A 352 -5.52 11.01 -15.56
CA PHE A 352 -4.43 10.14 -15.96
C PHE A 352 -3.29 10.99 -16.53
N ASN A 353 -2.09 10.80 -16.00
CA ASN A 353 -0.87 11.48 -16.43
C ASN A 353 0.32 10.50 -16.37
N GLY A 354 1.55 10.99 -16.53
CA GLY A 354 2.75 10.13 -16.41
C GLY A 354 2.91 9.45 -15.05
N ALA A 355 2.19 9.89 -14.01
CA ALA A 355 2.20 9.32 -12.66
C ALA A 355 0.96 8.46 -12.34
N VAL A 356 -0.18 8.66 -13.03
CA VAL A 356 -1.41 7.84 -12.87
C VAL A 356 -1.78 7.22 -14.20
N LEU A 357 -1.67 5.89 -14.28
CA LEU A 357 -2.06 5.14 -15.48
C LEU A 357 -3.41 4.46 -15.33
N THR A 358 -3.81 4.15 -14.10
CA THR A 358 -5.03 3.41 -13.77
C THR A 358 -5.64 3.90 -12.47
N ALA A 359 -6.96 3.81 -12.37
CA ALA A 359 -7.70 4.01 -11.14
C ALA A 359 -8.73 2.89 -10.99
N GLU A 360 -8.82 2.33 -9.79
CA GLU A 360 -9.85 1.33 -9.49
C GLU A 360 -11.17 2.05 -9.24
N SER A 361 -12.26 1.53 -9.79
CA SER A 361 -13.58 2.06 -9.45
C SER A 361 -14.61 0.99 -9.19
N LEU A 362 -15.58 1.33 -8.34
CA LEU A 362 -16.78 0.55 -8.10
C LEU A 362 -17.98 1.28 -8.69
N VAL A 363 -18.70 0.60 -9.56
CA VAL A 363 -19.95 1.06 -10.13
C VAL A 363 -21.11 0.43 -9.37
N ILE A 364 -22.01 1.29 -8.92
CA ILE A 364 -23.18 0.98 -8.12
C ILE A 364 -24.40 1.38 -8.93
N ASP A 365 -25.19 0.38 -9.35
CA ASP A 365 -26.45 0.58 -10.08
C ASP A 365 -27.57 -0.20 -9.39
N GLY A 366 -28.31 0.48 -8.51
CA GLY A 366 -29.28 -0.18 -7.64
C GLY A 366 -28.62 -1.30 -6.81
N PRO A 367 -29.08 -2.56 -6.92
CA PRO A 367 -28.46 -3.69 -6.23
C PRO A 367 -27.17 -4.20 -6.91
N THR A 368 -26.84 -3.70 -8.11
CA THR A 368 -25.68 -4.19 -8.86
C THR A 368 -24.42 -3.47 -8.42
N ARG A 369 -23.40 -4.26 -8.06
CA ARG A 369 -22.05 -3.78 -7.74
C ARG A 369 -21.06 -4.41 -8.71
N ARG A 370 -20.21 -3.61 -9.37
CA ARG A 370 -19.13 -4.13 -10.23
C ARG A 370 -17.89 -3.27 -10.20
N LEU A 371 -16.72 -3.90 -10.23
CA LEU A 371 -15.48 -3.17 -10.46
C LEU A 371 -15.37 -2.76 -11.92
N HIS A 372 -14.86 -1.55 -12.15
CA HIS A 372 -14.52 -1.04 -13.47
C HIS A 372 -13.22 -0.22 -13.36
N PRO A 373 -12.09 -0.69 -13.89
CA PRO A 373 -10.88 0.11 -13.89
C PRO A 373 -11.00 1.22 -14.93
N PHE A 374 -10.64 2.45 -14.54
CA PHE A 374 -10.35 3.51 -15.51
C PHE A 374 -8.87 3.51 -15.83
N SER A 375 -8.51 3.89 -17.05
CA SER A 375 -7.11 4.05 -17.44
C SER A 375 -6.93 5.18 -18.45
N THR A 376 -5.68 5.55 -18.71
CA THR A 376 -5.31 6.47 -19.80
C THR A 376 -5.88 6.04 -21.15
N TYR A 377 -6.02 4.73 -21.38
CA TYR A 377 -6.45 4.15 -22.65
C TYR A 377 -7.95 3.85 -22.70
N GLU A 378 -8.56 3.64 -21.53
CA GLU A 378 -9.99 3.38 -21.35
C GLU A 378 -10.52 4.31 -20.25
N PRO A 379 -10.71 5.61 -20.56
CA PRO A 379 -11.12 6.61 -19.57
C PRO A 379 -12.64 6.71 -19.43
N THR A 380 -13.42 5.93 -20.18
CA THR A 380 -14.88 6.07 -20.27
C THR A 380 -15.59 4.79 -19.86
N LEU A 381 -16.49 4.93 -18.89
CA LEU A 381 -17.47 3.92 -18.52
C LEU A 381 -18.76 4.15 -19.32
N HIS A 382 -19.17 3.12 -20.06
CA HIS A 382 -20.46 3.08 -20.74
C HIS A 382 -21.50 2.34 -19.88
N VAL A 383 -22.65 2.99 -19.66
CA VAL A 383 -23.80 2.44 -18.95
C VAL A 383 -25.00 2.47 -19.87
N VAL A 384 -25.69 1.34 -19.99
CA VAL A 384 -26.98 1.24 -20.69
C VAL A 384 -27.96 0.54 -19.77
N ARG A 385 -29.11 1.16 -19.53
CA ARG A 385 -30.23 0.57 -18.80
C ARG A 385 -31.31 0.14 -19.80
N PRO A 386 -31.93 -1.03 -19.59
CA PRO A 386 -32.94 -1.57 -20.48
C PRO A 386 -34.24 -0.77 -20.52
#